data_AF-A0A5C7V7S0-F1
#
_entry.id   AF-A0A5C7V7S0-F1
#
_cell.length_a   1.000
_cell.length_b   1.000
_cell.length_c   1.000
_cell.angle_alpha   90.00
_cell.angle_beta   90.00
_cell.angle_gamma   90.00
#
_symmetry.space_group_name_H-M   'P 1'
#
loop_
_entity.id
_entity.type
_entity.pdbx_description
1 polymer ?
#
loop_
_entity_poly.entity_id
_entity_poly.type
_entity_poly.pdbx_seq_one_letter_code
_entity_poly.pdbx_strand_id
1 'polypeptide(L)'
;VALDYLQKLHDMFGDWHLALAAYNWGQGNVKRAIERNQAAGLPTGYNDINMPAETRNYVPKLQAVKNIIANPQRMGAVLPLIENHPFFDTVDITQDIDVDVAARLAEVRVEDFKALNPSQRKPVIFAAGTPQILLPWNNADTFKQNLAKAAPGSLASWTAWVATDTLPSRAVASRFGMDEDDFREMNNIPRGMVIKSGSTVVVRRGNGAAQAVASHVVNNAQLAYTPEIVLRRTSVRARKGDSIASVAARYDLPAATVAGWNHTNARAGLKRGQAVVLYLPVRAAAAAAHDGVEAAARRERSQTATRGAVRASHVSESRAERAKASGADKGKAKNQRAGKNDRRADAKPASKSAAKPSPNESAGKSAGKGGAKAKAEPKASGKNKR
;
A
#
# COMPACT_ATOMS: atom_id res chain seq x y z
N VAL A 1 -33.91 8.92 -1.83
CA VAL A 1 -33.28 8.29 -0.63
C VAL A 1 -33.36 9.19 0.60
N ALA A 2 -32.74 10.38 0.63
CA ALA A 2 -32.83 11.27 1.80
C ALA A 2 -34.20 11.96 1.96
N LEU A 3 -34.81 12.37 0.85
CA LEU A 3 -36.14 12.99 0.85
C LEU A 3 -37.23 12.00 1.31
N ASP A 4 -37.17 10.75 0.85
CA ASP A 4 -38.10 9.68 1.25
C ASP A 4 -38.06 9.42 2.76
N TYR A 5 -36.86 9.52 3.36
CA TYR A 5 -36.71 9.33 4.80
C TYR A 5 -37.30 10.51 5.59
N LEU A 6 -37.09 11.75 5.16
CA LEU A 6 -37.70 12.92 5.79
C LEU A 6 -39.23 12.90 5.66
N GLN A 7 -39.76 12.46 4.51
CA GLN A 7 -41.20 12.27 4.32
C GLN A 7 -41.76 11.26 5.31
N LYS A 8 -41.10 10.11 5.48
CA LYS A 8 -41.49 9.10 6.49
C LYS A 8 -41.53 9.66 7.91
N LEU A 9 -40.57 10.51 8.28
CA LEU A 9 -40.54 11.15 9.60
C LEU A 9 -41.67 12.16 9.75
N HIS A 10 -41.97 12.93 8.70
CA HIS A 10 -43.11 13.82 8.69
C HIS A 10 -44.43 13.05 8.85
N ASP A 11 -44.63 11.97 8.11
CA ASP A 11 -45.84 11.14 8.21
C ASP A 11 -46.00 10.51 9.61
N MET A 12 -44.89 10.27 10.31
CA MET A 12 -44.88 9.75 11.68
C MET A 12 -45.25 10.80 12.74
N PHE A 13 -44.80 12.05 12.58
CA PHE A 13 -44.93 13.09 13.61
C PHE A 13 -45.94 14.21 13.27
N GLY A 14 -46.40 14.29 12.02
CA GLY A 14 -47.37 15.28 11.53
C GLY A 14 -46.85 16.72 11.48
N ASP A 15 -45.55 16.94 11.73
CA ASP A 15 -44.93 18.26 11.74
C ASP A 15 -43.50 18.20 11.22
N TRP A 16 -43.15 19.15 10.34
CA TRP A 16 -41.84 19.21 9.73
C TRP A 16 -40.72 19.57 10.72
N HIS A 17 -41.01 20.36 11.76
CA HIS A 17 -40.00 20.70 12.76
C HIS A 17 -39.65 19.47 13.61
N LEU A 18 -40.63 18.67 14.01
CA LEU A 18 -40.45 17.38 14.67
C LEU A 18 -39.78 16.35 13.76
N ALA A 19 -40.08 16.33 12.46
CA ALA A 19 -39.40 15.47 11.49
C ALA A 19 -37.90 15.82 11.38
N LEU A 20 -37.56 17.11 11.29
CA LEU A 20 -36.18 17.58 11.29
C LEU A 20 -35.47 17.33 12.63
N ALA A 21 -36.19 17.47 13.75
CA ALA A 21 -35.68 17.09 15.06
C ALA A 21 -35.35 15.60 15.14
N ALA A 22 -36.24 14.75 14.61
CA ALA A 22 -36.09 13.30 14.57
C ALA A 22 -34.96 12.86 13.65
N TYR A 23 -34.70 13.60 12.57
CA TYR A 23 -33.55 13.36 11.71
C TYR A 23 -32.22 13.61 12.45
N ASN A 24 -32.14 14.68 13.24
CA ASN A 24 -30.93 15.03 14.00
C ASN A 24 -30.75 14.20 15.28
N TRP A 25 -31.82 14.02 16.07
CA TRP A 25 -31.76 13.38 17.40
C TRP A 25 -32.21 11.92 17.40
N GLY A 26 -32.81 11.45 16.31
CA GLY A 26 -33.38 10.12 16.17
C GLY A 26 -34.87 10.07 16.49
N GLN A 27 -35.64 9.41 15.61
CA GLN A 27 -37.10 9.26 15.71
C GLN A 27 -37.58 8.69 17.05
N GLY A 28 -36.85 7.73 17.63
CA GLY A 28 -37.23 7.10 18.89
C GLY A 28 -37.14 8.05 20.08
N ASN A 29 -36.18 8.98 20.05
CA ASN A 29 -36.02 9.98 21.11
C ASN A 29 -37.14 11.02 21.06
N VAL A 30 -37.46 11.51 19.85
CA VAL A 30 -38.59 12.43 19.63
C VAL A 30 -39.92 11.78 20.03
N LYS A 31 -40.18 10.54 19.61
CA LYS A 31 -41.37 9.78 20.00
C LYS A 31 -41.52 9.68 21.52
N ARG A 32 -40.45 9.29 22.23
CA ARG A 32 -40.45 9.21 23.70
C ARG A 32 -40.67 10.58 24.37
N ALA A 33 -40.16 11.66 23.79
CA ALA A 33 -40.37 13.00 24.31
C ALA A 33 -41.83 13.47 24.15
N ILE A 34 -42.43 13.18 22.99
CA ILE A 34 -43.85 13.42 22.71
C ILE A 34 -44.72 12.61 23.67
N GLU A 35 -44.51 11.29 23.78
CA GLU A 35 -45.28 10.41 24.67
C GLU A 35 -45.22 10.87 26.12
N ARG A 36 -44.05 11.36 26.58
CA ARG A 36 -43.89 11.92 27.94
C ARG A 36 -44.75 13.18 28.14
N ASN A 37 -44.75 14.11 27.18
CA ASN A 37 -45.57 15.31 27.27
C ASN A 37 -47.07 14.97 27.19
N GLN A 38 -47.46 14.05 26.31
CA GLN A 38 -48.85 13.57 26.20
C GLN A 38 -49.34 12.95 27.51
N ALA A 39 -48.54 12.08 28.13
CA ALA A 39 -48.88 11.47 29.42
C ALA A 39 -49.03 12.51 30.55
N ALA A 40 -48.34 13.66 30.43
CA ALA A 40 -48.44 14.77 31.37
C ALA A 40 -49.52 15.82 30.98
N GLY A 41 -50.27 15.62 29.90
CA GLY A 41 -51.25 16.58 29.38
C GLY A 41 -50.63 17.89 28.86
N LEU A 42 -49.33 17.87 28.50
CA LEU A 42 -48.60 19.01 28.00
C LEU A 42 -48.59 19.07 26.46
N PRO A 43 -48.38 20.24 25.84
CA PRO A 43 -48.22 20.37 24.40
C PRO A 43 -47.04 19.53 23.87
N THR A 44 -47.15 19.11 22.60
CA THR A 44 -46.20 18.17 21.97
C THR A 44 -45.48 18.75 20.76
N GLY A 45 -45.57 20.06 20.54
CA GLY A 45 -44.90 20.72 19.43
C GLY A 45 -43.38 20.74 19.60
N TYR A 46 -42.68 21.10 18.53
CA TYR A 46 -41.22 21.18 18.52
C TYR A 46 -40.64 22.05 19.65
N ASN A 47 -41.29 23.17 19.99
CA ASN A 47 -40.81 24.03 21.08
C ASN A 47 -41.17 23.51 22.47
N ASP A 48 -42.12 22.57 22.56
CA ASP A 48 -42.72 22.14 23.82
C ASP A 48 -42.07 20.87 24.38
N ILE A 49 -41.53 20.03 23.49
CA ILE A 49 -40.86 18.80 23.91
C ILE A 49 -39.45 19.06 24.42
N ASN A 50 -39.06 18.33 25.46
CA ASN A 50 -37.71 18.43 25.99
C ASN A 50 -36.70 17.72 25.06
N MET A 51 -35.75 18.49 24.54
CA MET A 51 -34.72 18.04 23.60
C MET A 51 -33.34 18.60 23.99
N PRO A 52 -32.24 17.92 23.59
CA PRO A 52 -30.90 18.49 23.67
C PRO A 52 -30.81 19.85 22.97
N ALA A 53 -29.97 20.74 23.49
CA ALA A 53 -29.78 22.09 22.95
C ALA A 53 -29.33 22.08 21.48
N GLU A 54 -28.57 21.08 21.07
CA GLU A 54 -28.16 20.91 19.67
C GLU A 54 -29.38 20.74 18.74
N THR A 55 -30.26 19.79 19.06
CA THR A 55 -31.48 19.49 18.30
C THR A 55 -32.49 20.62 18.33
N ARG A 56 -32.66 21.28 19.48
CA ARG A 56 -33.54 22.45 19.61
C ARG A 56 -33.08 23.63 18.75
N ASN A 57 -31.78 23.72 18.47
CA ASN A 57 -31.22 24.74 17.58
C ASN A 57 -31.11 24.27 16.11
N TYR A 58 -31.38 22.99 15.82
CA TYR A 58 -31.21 22.44 14.48
C TYR A 58 -32.12 23.12 13.44
N VAL A 59 -33.42 23.23 13.73
CA VAL A 59 -34.38 23.86 12.82
C VAL A 59 -34.18 25.38 12.72
N PRO A 60 -33.98 26.12 13.84
CA PRO A 60 -33.63 27.54 13.76
C PRO A 60 -32.39 27.82 12.92
N LYS A 61 -31.34 26.99 13.01
CA LYS A 61 -30.13 27.12 12.18
C LYS A 61 -30.44 26.93 10.69
N LEU A 62 -31.23 25.92 10.33
CA LEU A 62 -31.65 25.71 8.94
C LEU A 62 -32.46 26.90 8.41
N GLN A 63 -33.38 27.43 9.21
CA GLN A 63 -34.16 28.61 8.85
C GLN A 63 -33.28 29.85 8.68
N ALA A 64 -32.26 30.02 9.52
CA ALA A 64 -31.27 31.10 9.38
C ALA A 64 -30.49 30.97 8.07
N VAL A 65 -30.00 29.77 7.73
CA VAL A 65 -29.31 29.50 6.45
C VAL A 65 -30.22 29.80 5.26
N LYS A 66 -31.48 29.34 5.29
CA LYS A 66 -32.48 29.66 4.27
C LYS A 66 -32.64 31.17 4.11
N ASN A 67 -32.76 31.91 5.21
CA ASN A 67 -32.95 33.36 5.17
C ASN A 67 -31.73 34.09 4.59
N ILE A 68 -30.51 33.65 4.94
CA ILE A 68 -29.25 34.18 4.38
C ILE A 68 -29.18 33.91 2.88
N ILE A 69 -29.48 32.69 2.44
CA ILE A 69 -29.43 32.32 1.02
C ILE A 69 -30.51 33.05 0.20
N ALA A 70 -31.72 33.19 0.75
CA ALA A 70 -32.83 33.83 0.05
C ALA A 70 -32.63 35.35 -0.11
N ASN A 71 -31.92 36.00 0.82
CA ASN A 71 -31.69 37.45 0.80
C ASN A 71 -30.28 37.82 1.30
N PRO A 72 -29.22 37.44 0.57
CA PRO A 72 -27.84 37.59 1.05
C PRO A 72 -27.45 39.05 1.28
N GLN A 73 -27.88 39.97 0.40
CA GLN A 73 -27.55 41.40 0.56
C GLN A 73 -28.18 41.99 1.83
N ARG A 74 -29.42 41.63 2.16
CA ARG A 74 -30.10 42.10 3.39
C ARG A 74 -29.44 41.58 4.66
N MET A 75 -28.76 40.43 4.57
CA MET A 75 -28.06 39.79 5.68
C MET A 75 -26.56 40.14 5.72
N GLY A 76 -26.09 41.05 4.86
CA GLY A 76 -24.67 41.40 4.77
C GLY A 76 -23.77 40.26 4.31
N ALA A 77 -24.32 39.25 3.65
CA ALA A 77 -23.61 38.07 3.18
C ALA A 77 -23.24 38.19 1.70
N VAL A 78 -22.02 37.76 1.35
CA VAL A 78 -21.57 37.58 -0.03
C VAL A 78 -21.51 36.08 -0.29
N LEU A 79 -22.35 35.59 -1.20
CA LEU A 79 -22.35 34.19 -1.60
C LEU A 79 -21.39 34.00 -2.79
N PRO A 80 -20.57 32.93 -2.80
CA PRO A 80 -19.80 32.58 -3.98
C PRO A 80 -20.75 32.19 -5.13
N LEU A 81 -20.33 32.45 -6.36
CA LEU A 81 -21.01 31.90 -7.53
C LEU A 81 -20.83 30.38 -7.50
N ILE A 82 -21.94 29.65 -7.40
CA ILE A 82 -21.96 28.20 -7.54
C ILE A 82 -22.63 27.92 -8.89
N GLU A 83 -21.84 27.44 -9.84
CA GLU A 83 -22.37 27.09 -11.15
C GLU A 83 -23.27 25.85 -11.05
N ASN A 84 -24.30 25.79 -11.89
CA ASN A 84 -25.25 24.68 -11.92
C ASN A 84 -24.72 23.54 -12.78
N HIS A 85 -23.59 22.96 -12.39
CA HIS A 85 -23.04 21.75 -12.99
C HIS A 85 -22.49 20.81 -11.91
N PRO A 86 -22.39 19.50 -12.19
CA PRO A 86 -21.73 18.56 -11.30
C PRO A 86 -20.28 18.97 -11.04
N PHE A 87 -19.75 18.74 -9.84
CA PHE A 87 -18.34 19.03 -9.56
C PHE A 87 -17.40 18.05 -10.30
N PHE A 88 -17.87 16.83 -10.54
CA PHE A 88 -17.14 15.76 -11.22
C PHE A 88 -17.97 15.21 -12.39
N ASP A 89 -17.27 14.76 -13.44
CA ASP A 89 -17.84 14.03 -14.57
C ASP A 89 -17.17 12.66 -14.68
N THR A 90 -17.92 11.70 -15.22
CA THR A 90 -17.43 10.34 -15.48
C THR A 90 -17.15 10.20 -16.97
N VAL A 91 -15.93 9.82 -17.32
CA VAL A 91 -15.51 9.62 -18.70
C VAL A 91 -15.23 8.16 -18.98
N ASP A 92 -15.80 7.65 -20.08
CA ASP A 92 -15.52 6.32 -20.57
C ASP A 92 -14.18 6.26 -21.34
N ILE A 93 -13.40 5.22 -21.09
CA ILE A 93 -12.19 4.87 -21.84
C ILE A 93 -12.43 3.60 -22.67
N THR A 94 -11.92 3.60 -23.89
CA THR A 94 -12.07 2.48 -24.84
C THR A 94 -10.82 1.62 -24.93
N GLN A 95 -9.71 2.07 -24.36
CA GLN A 95 -8.41 1.42 -24.40
C GLN A 95 -7.74 1.52 -23.03
N ASP A 96 -6.92 0.52 -22.70
CA ASP A 96 -6.13 0.54 -21.48
C ASP A 96 -5.23 1.77 -21.45
N ILE A 97 -5.17 2.41 -20.28
CA ILE A 97 -4.42 3.65 -20.08
C ILE A 97 -3.67 3.62 -18.75
N ASP A 98 -2.41 4.03 -18.75
CA ASP A 98 -1.65 4.19 -17.52
C ASP A 98 -2.23 5.34 -16.69
N VAL A 99 -2.29 5.18 -15.38
CA VAL A 99 -2.83 6.20 -14.45
C VAL A 99 -2.10 7.53 -14.62
N ASP A 100 -0.78 7.51 -14.79
CA ASP A 100 0.03 8.72 -15.00
C ASP A 100 -0.26 9.37 -16.36
N VAL A 101 -0.57 8.58 -17.38
CA VAL A 101 -0.97 9.08 -18.70
C VAL A 101 -2.37 9.68 -18.61
N ALA A 102 -3.31 9.03 -17.93
CA ALA A 102 -4.67 9.53 -17.74
C ALA A 102 -4.68 10.87 -17.01
N ALA A 103 -3.94 10.97 -15.89
CA ALA A 103 -3.80 12.21 -15.14
C ALA A 103 -3.20 13.34 -15.99
N ARG A 104 -2.16 13.03 -16.80
CA ARG A 104 -1.54 13.99 -17.71
C ARG A 104 -2.50 14.45 -18.81
N LEU A 105 -3.24 13.55 -19.44
CA LEU A 105 -4.23 13.91 -20.47
C LEU A 105 -5.37 14.76 -19.90
N ALA A 106 -5.73 14.53 -18.63
CA ALA A 106 -6.74 15.31 -17.92
C ALA A 106 -6.21 16.61 -17.32
N GLU A 107 -4.89 16.88 -17.38
CA GLU A 107 -4.25 18.04 -16.77
C GLU A 107 -4.52 18.17 -15.26
N VAL A 108 -4.52 17.03 -14.56
CA VAL A 108 -4.63 16.96 -13.10
C VAL A 108 -3.37 16.34 -12.49
N ARG A 109 -3.13 16.62 -11.21
CA ARG A 109 -2.07 15.93 -10.46
C ARG A 109 -2.43 14.46 -10.30
N VAL A 110 -1.42 13.58 -10.35
CA VAL A 110 -1.61 12.13 -10.21
C VAL A 110 -2.24 11.78 -8.86
N GLU A 111 -1.90 12.52 -7.81
CA GLU A 111 -2.44 12.32 -6.46
C GLU A 111 -3.94 12.63 -6.41
N ASP A 112 -4.38 13.72 -7.05
CA ASP A 112 -5.79 14.11 -7.12
C ASP A 112 -6.58 13.10 -7.95
N PHE A 113 -6.01 12.67 -9.08
CA PHE A 113 -6.61 11.63 -9.90
C PHE A 113 -6.83 10.33 -9.11
N LYS A 114 -5.82 9.87 -8.35
CA LYS A 114 -5.92 8.67 -7.51
C LYS A 114 -6.91 8.86 -6.35
N ALA A 115 -7.01 10.06 -5.79
CA ALA A 115 -7.99 10.36 -4.73
C ALA A 115 -9.43 10.30 -5.25
N LEU A 116 -9.68 10.72 -6.50
CA LEU A 116 -10.98 10.59 -7.16
C LEU A 116 -11.29 9.17 -7.63
N ASN A 117 -10.24 8.38 -7.91
CA ASN A 117 -10.36 7.02 -8.45
C ASN A 117 -9.72 5.97 -7.51
N PRO A 118 -10.16 5.85 -6.24
CA PRO A 118 -9.51 5.00 -5.24
C PRO A 118 -9.60 3.48 -5.53
N SER A 119 -10.48 3.07 -6.44
CA SER A 119 -10.54 1.70 -6.97
C SER A 119 -9.37 1.39 -7.92
N GLN A 120 -8.76 2.41 -8.54
CA GLN A 120 -7.66 2.28 -9.50
C GLN A 120 -6.31 2.20 -8.76
N ARG A 121 -6.05 1.04 -8.15
CA ARG A 121 -4.84 0.79 -7.35
C ARG A 121 -3.62 0.37 -8.17
N LYS A 122 -3.83 -0.02 -9.42
CA LYS A 122 -2.78 -0.46 -10.33
C LYS A 122 -2.25 0.75 -11.12
N PRO A 123 -1.02 0.69 -11.66
CA PRO A 123 -0.48 1.76 -12.50
C PRO A 123 -1.19 1.90 -13.85
N VAL A 124 -2.11 1.00 -14.17
CA VAL A 124 -2.90 0.96 -15.40
C VAL A 124 -4.36 0.72 -15.11
N ILE A 125 -5.22 1.38 -15.87
CA ILE A 125 -6.67 1.23 -15.88
C ILE A 125 -7.00 0.37 -17.09
N PHE A 126 -7.61 -0.79 -16.84
CA PHE A 126 -8.03 -1.69 -17.89
C PHE A 126 -9.44 -1.33 -18.34
N ALA A 127 -9.60 -0.89 -19.59
CA ALA A 127 -10.89 -0.45 -20.13
C ALA A 127 -11.93 -1.57 -20.12
N ALA A 128 -11.49 -2.82 -20.24
CA ALA A 128 -12.34 -4.01 -20.22
C ALA A 128 -13.09 -4.24 -18.89
N GLY A 129 -12.46 -3.87 -17.76
CA GLY A 129 -13.00 -4.12 -16.42
C GLY A 129 -13.51 -2.87 -15.71
N THR A 130 -12.81 -1.74 -15.88
CA THR A 130 -13.21 -0.45 -15.33
C THR A 130 -13.15 0.61 -16.42
N PRO A 131 -14.19 0.69 -17.27
CA PRO A 131 -14.19 1.61 -18.39
C PRO A 131 -14.36 3.07 -17.95
N GLN A 132 -14.61 3.35 -16.68
CA GLN A 132 -14.98 4.68 -16.21
C GLN A 132 -13.90 5.31 -15.33
N ILE A 133 -13.62 6.58 -15.61
CA ILE A 133 -12.72 7.44 -14.84
C ILE A 133 -13.51 8.66 -14.34
N LEU A 134 -13.38 8.96 -13.06
CA LEU A 134 -13.95 10.16 -12.44
C LEU A 134 -12.94 11.32 -12.53
N LEU A 135 -13.36 12.45 -13.08
CA LEU A 135 -12.54 13.65 -13.26
C LEU A 135 -13.29 14.90 -12.80
N PRO A 136 -12.60 16.00 -12.43
CA PRO A 136 -13.25 17.30 -12.31
C PRO A 136 -13.93 17.70 -13.61
N TRP A 137 -15.09 18.34 -13.51
CA TRP A 137 -15.94 18.68 -14.66
C TRP A 137 -15.16 19.32 -15.84
N ASN A 138 -14.38 20.37 -15.58
CA ASN A 138 -13.61 21.07 -16.61
C ASN A 138 -12.47 20.21 -17.22
N ASN A 139 -11.90 19.32 -16.42
CA ASN A 139 -10.81 18.43 -16.82
C ASN A 139 -11.31 17.23 -17.64
N ALA A 140 -12.58 16.85 -17.49
CA ALA A 140 -13.18 15.76 -18.25
C ALA A 140 -13.23 16.07 -19.76
N ASP A 141 -13.60 17.31 -20.14
CA ASP A 141 -13.62 17.72 -21.54
C ASP A 141 -12.21 17.85 -22.12
N THR A 142 -11.26 18.37 -21.32
CA THR A 142 -9.84 18.42 -21.66
C THR A 142 -9.29 17.02 -21.91
N PHE A 143 -9.61 16.07 -21.02
CA PHE A 143 -9.24 14.67 -21.15
C PHE A 143 -9.80 14.04 -22.43
N LYS A 144 -11.10 14.21 -22.72
CA LYS A 144 -11.74 13.67 -23.94
C LYS A 144 -11.03 14.18 -25.20
N GLN A 145 -10.72 15.47 -25.26
CA GLN A 145 -10.02 16.08 -26.41
C GLN A 145 -8.58 15.58 -26.54
N ASN A 146 -7.84 15.49 -25.44
CA ASN A 146 -6.44 15.03 -25.43
C ASN A 146 -6.34 13.53 -25.73
N LEU A 147 -7.28 12.73 -25.23
CA LEU A 147 -7.39 11.30 -25.53
C LEU A 147 -7.66 11.06 -27.03
N ALA A 148 -8.54 11.84 -27.65
CA ALA A 148 -8.83 11.74 -29.08
C ALA A 148 -7.62 12.08 -29.97
N LYS A 149 -6.67 12.88 -29.47
CA LYS A 149 -5.44 13.25 -30.18
C LYS A 149 -4.27 12.30 -29.89
N ALA A 150 -4.39 11.44 -28.89
CA ALA A 150 -3.31 10.56 -28.47
C ALA A 150 -3.08 9.43 -29.49
N ALA A 151 -1.81 9.04 -29.69
CA ALA A 151 -1.47 7.98 -30.62
C ALA A 151 -2.02 6.63 -30.14
N PRO A 152 -2.68 5.84 -31.01
CA PRO A 152 -3.12 4.49 -30.66
C PRO A 152 -1.94 3.64 -30.17
N GLY A 153 -2.05 3.07 -28.97
CA GLY A 153 -1.03 2.20 -28.38
C GLY A 153 0.00 2.89 -27.48
N SER A 154 0.07 4.23 -27.43
CA SER A 154 0.96 4.96 -26.50
C SER A 154 0.36 5.18 -25.11
N LEU A 155 -0.88 4.71 -24.88
CA LEU A 155 -1.66 5.04 -23.69
C LEU A 155 -1.29 4.19 -22.48
N ALA A 156 -0.80 2.97 -22.68
CA ALA A 156 -0.47 2.08 -21.60
C ALA A 156 0.87 1.37 -21.82
N SER A 157 1.74 1.45 -20.81
CA SER A 157 3.00 0.72 -20.72
C SER A 157 2.85 -0.59 -19.95
N TRP A 158 1.68 -0.86 -19.39
CA TRP A 158 1.35 -2.09 -18.67
C TRP A 158 0.28 -2.90 -19.39
N THR A 159 0.21 -4.18 -19.06
CA THR A 159 -0.80 -5.11 -19.57
C THR A 159 -1.04 -6.23 -18.58
N ALA A 160 -2.21 -6.85 -18.65
CA ALA A 160 -2.44 -8.15 -18.06
C ALA A 160 -1.66 -9.20 -18.86
N TRP A 161 -1.19 -10.26 -18.21
CA TRP A 161 -0.59 -11.43 -18.84
C TRP A 161 -1.06 -12.69 -18.11
N VAL A 162 -1.42 -13.73 -18.87
CA VAL A 162 -1.87 -15.02 -18.33
C VAL A 162 -0.72 -16.00 -18.36
N ALA A 163 -0.40 -16.59 -17.21
CA ALA A 163 0.61 -17.62 -17.09
C ALA A 163 0.16 -18.90 -17.81
N THR A 164 0.90 -19.32 -18.83
CA THR A 164 0.65 -20.62 -19.52
C THR A 164 1.10 -21.80 -18.67
N ASP A 165 2.15 -21.60 -17.85
CA ASP A 165 2.79 -22.62 -17.04
C ASP A 165 2.93 -22.16 -15.59
N THR A 166 3.15 -23.10 -14.68
CA THR A 166 3.45 -22.76 -13.28
C THR A 166 4.90 -22.31 -13.18
N LEU A 167 5.14 -21.04 -12.86
CA LEU A 167 6.46 -20.41 -12.91
C LEU A 167 6.78 -19.66 -11.61
N PRO A 168 8.05 -19.64 -11.16
CA PRO A 168 8.47 -18.78 -10.06
C PRO A 168 8.38 -17.31 -10.46
N SER A 169 8.08 -16.44 -9.49
CA SER A 169 7.94 -15.00 -9.71
C SER A 169 9.16 -14.39 -10.41
N ARG A 170 10.36 -14.82 -10.03
CA ARG A 170 11.63 -14.51 -10.70
C ARG A 170 11.61 -14.67 -12.21
N ALA A 171 11.12 -15.81 -12.69
CA ALA A 171 11.16 -16.16 -14.11
C ALA A 171 10.22 -15.25 -14.90
N VAL A 172 9.04 -14.98 -14.34
CA VAL A 172 8.07 -14.04 -14.93
C VAL A 172 8.62 -12.63 -14.94
N ALA A 173 9.14 -12.14 -13.81
CA ALA A 173 9.73 -10.81 -13.71
C ALA A 173 10.86 -10.60 -14.73
N SER A 174 11.80 -11.56 -14.81
CA SER A 174 12.93 -11.52 -15.75
C SER A 174 12.47 -11.51 -17.21
N ARG A 175 11.41 -12.27 -17.55
CA ARG A 175 10.84 -12.31 -18.92
C ARG A 175 10.33 -10.94 -19.38
N PHE A 176 9.82 -10.13 -18.45
CA PHE A 176 9.29 -8.80 -18.73
C PHE A 176 10.27 -7.67 -18.34
N GLY A 177 11.53 -8.00 -18.03
CA GLY A 177 12.55 -7.01 -17.66
C GLY A 177 12.22 -6.24 -16.37
N MET A 178 11.53 -6.89 -15.43
CA MET A 178 11.14 -6.32 -14.14
C MET A 178 12.03 -6.88 -13.02
N ASP A 179 12.24 -6.09 -11.97
CA ASP A 179 12.77 -6.61 -10.71
C ASP A 179 11.77 -7.58 -10.06
N GLU A 180 12.28 -8.63 -9.40
CA GLU A 180 11.45 -9.68 -8.81
C GLU A 180 10.62 -9.17 -7.63
N ASP A 181 11.19 -8.32 -6.77
CA ASP A 181 10.49 -7.77 -5.61
C ASP A 181 9.45 -6.73 -6.07
N ASP A 182 9.78 -5.86 -7.02
CA ASP A 182 8.83 -4.89 -7.60
C ASP A 182 7.65 -5.59 -8.29
N PHE A 183 7.94 -6.62 -9.10
CA PHE A 183 6.89 -7.41 -9.77
C PHE A 183 5.96 -8.08 -8.75
N ARG A 184 6.52 -8.62 -7.66
CA ARG A 184 5.75 -9.26 -6.60
C ARG A 184 4.90 -8.27 -5.82
N GLU A 185 5.45 -7.12 -5.44
CA GLU A 185 4.69 -6.07 -4.77
C GLU A 185 3.53 -5.59 -5.64
N MET A 186 3.81 -5.30 -6.92
CA MET A 186 2.81 -4.87 -7.89
C MET A 186 1.66 -5.86 -8.04
N ASN A 187 1.93 -7.16 -7.91
CA ASN A 187 0.96 -8.23 -8.07
C ASN A 187 0.45 -8.83 -6.75
N ASN A 188 0.84 -8.26 -5.59
CA ASN A 188 0.54 -8.79 -4.25
C ASN A 188 0.94 -10.26 -4.05
N ILE A 189 2.10 -10.67 -4.60
CA ILE A 189 2.60 -12.05 -4.50
C ILE A 189 3.57 -12.19 -3.32
N PRO A 190 3.28 -13.06 -2.32
CA PRO A 190 4.19 -13.30 -1.19
C PRO A 190 5.54 -13.92 -1.60
N ARG A 191 6.56 -13.81 -0.73
CA ARG A 191 7.89 -14.42 -0.95
C ARG A 191 7.78 -15.96 -0.96
N GLY A 192 8.58 -16.60 -1.82
CA GLY A 192 8.64 -18.06 -1.93
C GLY A 192 7.37 -18.70 -2.49
N MET A 193 6.62 -17.96 -3.32
CA MET A 193 5.43 -18.43 -4.02
C MET A 193 5.68 -18.50 -5.53
N VAL A 194 5.15 -19.53 -6.16
CA VAL A 194 5.10 -19.71 -7.62
C VAL A 194 3.71 -19.36 -8.13
N ILE A 195 3.66 -18.71 -9.28
CA ILE A 195 2.44 -18.36 -10.00
C ILE A 195 1.96 -19.61 -10.73
N LYS A 196 0.71 -20.02 -10.53
CA LYS A 196 0.13 -21.18 -11.22
C LYS A 196 -0.24 -20.85 -12.67
N SER A 197 -0.18 -21.86 -13.53
CA SER A 197 -0.82 -21.81 -14.85
C SER A 197 -2.28 -21.35 -14.74
N GLY A 198 -2.72 -20.52 -15.70
CA GLY A 198 -4.02 -19.85 -15.73
C GLY A 198 -4.08 -18.55 -14.92
N SER A 199 -3.07 -18.24 -14.11
CA SER A 199 -3.09 -17.01 -13.29
C SER A 199 -2.84 -15.77 -14.14
N THR A 200 -3.55 -14.68 -13.83
CA THR A 200 -3.37 -13.38 -14.47
C THR A 200 -2.54 -12.45 -13.59
N VAL A 201 -1.49 -11.86 -14.15
CA VAL A 201 -0.61 -10.88 -13.49
C VAL A 201 -0.44 -9.64 -14.36
N VAL A 202 -0.20 -8.51 -13.73
CA VAL A 202 0.12 -7.24 -14.39
C VAL A 202 1.62 -7.16 -14.63
N VAL A 203 2.01 -6.90 -15.88
CA VAL A 203 3.40 -6.82 -16.36
C VAL A 203 3.61 -5.61 -17.25
N ARG A 204 4.86 -5.19 -17.44
CA ARG A 204 5.19 -4.14 -18.42
C ARG A 204 5.12 -4.68 -19.85
N ARG A 205 4.61 -3.87 -20.78
CA ARG A 205 4.72 -4.09 -22.23
C ARG A 205 6.16 -3.85 -22.64
N GLY A 206 6.96 -4.92 -22.72
CA GLY A 206 8.28 -4.89 -23.37
C GLY A 206 8.17 -5.09 -24.88
N ASN A 207 9.18 -4.64 -25.62
CA ASN A 207 9.34 -4.72 -27.09
C ASN A 207 8.85 -6.05 -27.70
N GLY A 208 7.56 -6.14 -28.03
CA GLY A 208 6.93 -7.29 -28.70
C GLY A 208 6.48 -8.47 -27.83
N ALA A 209 6.64 -8.44 -26.50
CA ALA A 209 6.42 -9.62 -25.64
C ALA A 209 5.01 -9.78 -25.07
N ALA A 210 4.19 -8.73 -25.06
CA ALA A 210 2.82 -8.80 -24.59
C ALA A 210 1.90 -8.00 -25.52
N GLN A 211 1.14 -8.71 -26.35
CA GLN A 211 0.04 -8.14 -27.11
C GLN A 211 -1.06 -7.70 -26.13
N ALA A 212 -1.79 -6.64 -26.47
CA ALA A 212 -2.95 -6.19 -25.70
C ALA A 212 -3.87 -7.38 -25.46
N VAL A 213 -4.08 -7.72 -24.19
CA VAL A 213 -4.84 -8.91 -23.84
C VAL A 213 -6.33 -8.63 -24.05
N ALA A 214 -7.02 -9.62 -24.61
CA ALA A 214 -8.45 -9.54 -24.87
C ALA A 214 -9.25 -9.24 -23.59
N SER A 215 -10.29 -8.41 -23.72
CA SER A 215 -11.10 -7.87 -22.62
C SER A 215 -11.65 -8.92 -21.65
N HIS A 216 -11.92 -10.13 -22.12
CA HIS A 216 -12.44 -11.24 -21.31
C HIS A 216 -11.46 -11.78 -20.26
N VAL A 217 -10.15 -11.57 -20.44
CA VAL A 217 -9.13 -12.02 -19.48
C VAL A 217 -9.07 -11.10 -18.27
N VAL A 218 -9.26 -9.80 -18.47
CA VAL A 218 -9.27 -8.82 -17.39
C VAL A 218 -10.46 -9.06 -16.46
N ASN A 219 -11.63 -9.38 -17.02
CA ASN A 219 -12.86 -9.62 -16.24
C ASN A 219 -12.84 -10.93 -15.45
N ASN A 220 -12.00 -11.89 -15.87
CA ASN A 220 -11.82 -13.18 -15.21
C ASN A 220 -10.44 -13.31 -14.55
N ALA A 221 -9.77 -12.20 -14.27
CA ALA A 221 -8.42 -12.20 -13.72
C ALA A 221 -8.40 -12.88 -12.33
N GLN A 222 -7.88 -14.11 -12.30
CA GLN A 222 -7.63 -14.86 -11.07
C GLN A 222 -6.12 -14.99 -10.88
N LEU A 223 -5.63 -14.71 -9.68
CA LEU A 223 -4.24 -14.95 -9.32
C LEU A 223 -4.19 -16.11 -8.33
N ALA A 224 -3.61 -17.23 -8.75
CA ALA A 224 -3.40 -18.39 -7.90
C ALA A 224 -1.90 -18.67 -7.75
N TYR A 225 -1.49 -18.96 -6.52
CA TYR A 225 -0.10 -19.28 -6.23
C TYR A 225 0.03 -20.47 -5.28
N THR A 226 1.20 -21.11 -5.32
CA THR A 226 1.58 -22.19 -4.40
C THR A 226 2.96 -21.95 -3.83
N PRO A 227 3.30 -22.51 -2.65
CA PRO A 227 4.66 -22.46 -2.15
C PRO A 227 5.63 -23.03 -3.17
N GLU A 228 6.72 -22.31 -3.40
CA GLU A 228 7.83 -22.79 -4.21
C GLU A 228 8.51 -23.94 -3.45
N ILE A 229 8.56 -25.10 -4.09
CA ILE A 229 9.24 -26.28 -3.56
C ILE A 229 10.59 -26.35 -4.26
N VAL A 230 11.65 -26.08 -3.52
CA VAL A 230 13.03 -26.21 -4.00
C VAL A 230 13.61 -27.50 -3.47
N LEU A 231 14.39 -28.17 -4.32
CA LEU A 231 15.13 -29.35 -3.96
C LEU A 231 16.40 -28.95 -3.20
N ARG A 232 16.44 -29.16 -1.89
CA ARG A 232 17.60 -28.83 -1.05
C ARG A 232 18.51 -30.02 -0.85
N ARG A 233 19.81 -29.81 -1.09
CA ARG A 233 20.87 -30.77 -0.79
C ARG A 233 20.97 -31.00 0.72
N THR A 234 20.52 -32.16 1.19
CA THR A 234 20.54 -32.59 2.58
C THR A 234 21.45 -33.80 2.71
N SER A 235 22.33 -33.81 3.72
CA SER A 235 23.18 -34.97 3.99
C SER A 235 22.62 -35.77 5.17
N VAL A 236 22.25 -37.03 4.92
CA VAL A 236 21.73 -37.96 5.93
C VAL A 236 22.77 -39.05 6.21
N ARG A 237 22.91 -39.47 7.46
CA ARG A 237 23.84 -40.56 7.83
C ARG A 237 23.16 -41.93 7.72
N ALA A 238 23.83 -42.86 7.05
CA ALA A 238 23.38 -44.25 6.90
C ALA A 238 23.38 -45.00 8.24
N ARG A 239 22.34 -45.81 8.48
CA ARG A 239 22.23 -46.72 9.63
C ARG A 239 22.94 -48.05 9.34
N LYS A 240 23.04 -48.92 10.35
CA LYS A 240 23.63 -50.27 10.18
C LYS A 240 22.75 -51.08 9.22
N GLY A 241 23.32 -51.56 8.12
CA GLY A 241 22.61 -52.34 7.10
C GLY A 241 21.87 -51.50 6.05
N ASP A 242 22.01 -50.17 6.08
CA ASP A 242 21.41 -49.32 5.04
C ASP A 242 22.09 -49.54 3.68
N SER A 243 21.31 -49.44 2.61
CA SER A 243 21.75 -49.36 1.23
C SER A 243 21.20 -48.08 0.59
N ILE A 244 21.68 -47.72 -0.59
CA ILE A 244 21.10 -46.58 -1.32
C ILE A 244 19.60 -46.75 -1.54
N ALA A 245 19.14 -47.97 -1.86
CA ALA A 245 17.71 -48.26 -1.99
C ALA A 245 16.94 -48.08 -0.68
N SER A 246 17.46 -48.55 0.46
CA SER A 246 16.76 -48.43 1.74
C SER A 246 16.72 -46.99 2.25
N VAL A 247 17.75 -46.20 1.97
CA VAL A 247 17.78 -44.77 2.29
C VAL A 247 16.83 -44.02 1.37
N ALA A 248 16.85 -44.27 0.05
CA ALA A 248 15.96 -43.61 -0.90
C ALA A 248 14.47 -43.88 -0.60
N ALA A 249 14.11 -45.13 -0.28
CA ALA A 249 12.75 -45.51 0.08
C ALA A 249 12.24 -44.82 1.36
N ARG A 250 13.12 -44.50 2.32
CA ARG A 250 12.73 -43.78 3.54
C ARG A 250 12.26 -42.34 3.28
N TYR A 251 12.68 -41.77 2.16
CA TYR A 251 12.37 -40.40 1.77
C TYR A 251 11.52 -40.33 0.49
N ASP A 252 10.88 -41.45 0.11
CA ASP A 252 10.06 -41.58 -1.10
C ASP A 252 10.76 -41.14 -2.39
N LEU A 253 12.07 -41.42 -2.49
CA LEU A 253 12.89 -41.09 -3.64
C LEU A 253 13.24 -42.33 -4.49
N PRO A 254 13.33 -42.21 -5.82
CA PRO A 254 13.82 -43.29 -6.66
C PRO A 254 15.29 -43.61 -6.35
N ALA A 255 15.60 -44.89 -6.10
CA ALA A 255 16.95 -45.34 -5.72
C ALA A 255 18.02 -45.01 -6.78
N ALA A 256 17.65 -45.04 -8.07
CA ALA A 256 18.56 -44.68 -9.17
C ALA A 256 18.96 -43.20 -9.12
N THR A 257 18.01 -42.31 -8.80
CA THR A 257 18.26 -40.86 -8.68
C THR A 257 19.20 -40.55 -7.52
N VAL A 258 18.95 -41.18 -6.35
CA VAL A 258 19.83 -41.04 -5.17
C VAL A 258 21.22 -41.62 -5.44
N ALA A 259 21.31 -42.74 -6.15
CA ALA A 259 22.57 -43.33 -6.56
C ALA A 259 23.38 -42.36 -7.44
N GLY A 260 22.72 -41.72 -8.40
CA GLY A 260 23.32 -40.70 -9.27
C GLY A 260 23.90 -39.52 -8.49
N TRP A 261 23.17 -38.98 -7.51
CA TRP A 261 23.65 -37.86 -6.68
C TRP A 261 24.85 -38.20 -5.80
N ASN A 262 25.05 -39.47 -5.48
CA ASN A 262 26.12 -39.96 -4.61
C ASN A 262 27.22 -40.69 -5.37
N HIS A 263 27.21 -40.61 -6.71
CA HIS A 263 28.16 -41.27 -7.60
C HIS A 263 28.35 -42.76 -7.27
N THR A 264 27.23 -43.46 -7.04
CA THR A 264 27.21 -44.87 -6.65
C THR A 264 26.10 -45.60 -7.41
N ASN A 265 25.82 -46.86 -7.06
CA ASN A 265 24.74 -47.65 -7.66
C ASN A 265 23.57 -47.87 -6.69
N ALA A 266 22.39 -48.15 -7.24
CA ALA A 266 21.15 -48.25 -6.46
C ALA A 266 21.14 -49.38 -5.41
N ARG A 267 21.99 -50.40 -5.56
CA ARG A 267 22.11 -51.55 -4.65
C ARG A 267 23.31 -51.44 -3.72
N ALA A 268 24.07 -50.36 -3.78
CA ALA A 268 25.29 -50.22 -3.00
C ALA A 268 24.95 -50.22 -1.50
N GLY A 269 25.60 -51.12 -0.76
CA GLY A 269 25.56 -51.15 0.70
C GLY A 269 26.33 -49.97 1.26
N LEU A 270 25.79 -49.33 2.30
CA LEU A 270 26.37 -48.17 2.95
C LEU A 270 27.02 -48.57 4.28
N LYS A 271 28.20 -48.02 4.55
CA LYS A 271 28.83 -48.17 5.86
C LYS A 271 28.04 -47.39 6.89
N ARG A 272 27.95 -47.90 8.12
CA ARG A 272 27.29 -47.20 9.22
C ARG A 272 27.91 -45.80 9.40
N GLY A 273 27.07 -44.77 9.43
CA GLY A 273 27.49 -43.37 9.58
C GLY A 273 27.90 -42.68 8.28
N GLN A 274 27.96 -43.39 7.15
CA GLN A 274 28.30 -42.82 5.85
C GLN A 274 27.28 -41.75 5.45
N ALA A 275 27.76 -40.60 5.01
CA ALA A 275 26.93 -39.49 4.56
C ALA A 275 26.36 -39.80 3.16
N VAL A 276 25.05 -39.67 3.03
CA VAL A 276 24.30 -39.80 1.77
C VAL A 276 23.65 -38.47 1.47
N VAL A 277 23.91 -37.94 0.28
CA VAL A 277 23.35 -36.71 -0.25
C VAL A 277 21.98 -37.00 -0.84
N LEU A 278 20.97 -36.31 -0.35
CA LEU A 278 19.60 -36.35 -0.85
C LEU A 278 19.20 -34.94 -1.27
N TYR A 279 18.45 -34.81 -2.36
CA TYR A 279 17.78 -33.56 -2.69
C TYR A 279 16.32 -33.69 -2.29
N LEU A 280 15.98 -33.10 -1.14
CA LEU A 280 14.64 -33.20 -0.57
C LEU A 280 13.83 -31.95 -0.89
N PRO A 281 12.54 -32.09 -1.23
CA PRO A 281 11.66 -30.94 -1.43
C PRO A 281 11.48 -30.21 -0.10
N VAL A 282 11.89 -28.95 -0.06
CA VAL A 282 11.60 -28.03 1.04
C VAL A 282 10.94 -26.78 0.49
N ARG A 283 10.05 -26.19 1.28
CA ARG A 283 9.49 -24.88 0.94
C ARG A 283 10.62 -23.88 0.84
N ALA A 284 10.69 -23.13 -0.25
CA ALA A 284 11.76 -22.16 -0.52
C ALA A 284 11.95 -21.16 0.63
N ALA A 285 10.86 -20.70 1.23
CA ALA A 285 10.90 -19.83 2.41
C ALA A 285 11.59 -20.48 3.62
N ALA A 286 11.36 -21.78 3.86
CA ALA A 286 12.01 -22.52 4.94
C ALA A 286 13.48 -22.84 4.62
N ALA A 287 13.79 -23.12 3.34
CA ALA A 287 15.16 -23.30 2.87
C ALA A 287 16.00 -22.03 3.06
N ALA A 288 15.47 -20.86 2.65
CA ALA A 288 16.15 -19.58 2.78
C ALA A 288 16.41 -19.19 4.25
N ALA A 289 15.47 -19.46 5.15
CA ALA A 289 15.65 -19.22 6.59
C ALA A 289 16.77 -20.09 7.18
N HIS A 290 16.83 -21.37 6.81
CA HIS A 290 17.87 -22.27 7.30
C HIS A 290 19.25 -21.95 6.70
N ASP A 291 19.33 -21.58 5.43
CA ASP A 291 20.60 -21.20 4.80
C ASP A 291 21.16 -19.90 5.41
N GLY A 292 20.30 -18.96 5.82
CA GLY A 292 20.71 -17.78 6.60
C GLY A 292 21.32 -18.14 7.96
N VAL A 293 20.73 -19.11 8.68
CA VAL A 293 21.27 -19.62 9.95
C VAL A 293 22.59 -20.37 9.74
N GLU A 294 22.71 -21.17 8.69
CA GLU A 294 23.93 -21.91 8.37
C GLU A 294 25.07 -20.98 7.93
N ALA A 295 24.76 -19.95 7.13
CA ALA A 295 25.72 -18.92 6.73
C ALA A 295 26.19 -18.10 7.94
N ALA A 296 25.31 -17.74 8.86
CA ALA A 296 25.66 -17.08 10.13
C ALA A 296 26.59 -17.97 10.97
N ALA A 297 26.25 -19.25 11.15
CA ALA A 297 27.07 -20.21 11.89
C ALA A 297 28.44 -20.48 11.23
N ARG A 298 28.54 -20.37 9.90
CA ARG A 298 29.81 -20.49 9.16
C ARG A 298 30.68 -19.24 9.28
N ARG A 299 30.06 -18.05 9.32
CA ARG A 299 30.73 -16.78 9.63
C ARG A 299 31.26 -16.75 11.07
N GLU A 300 30.50 -17.25 12.04
CA GLU A 300 30.97 -17.36 13.43
C GLU A 300 32.12 -18.36 13.60
N ARG A 301 32.05 -19.52 12.91
CA ARG A 301 33.14 -20.52 12.92
C ARG A 301 34.44 -20.03 12.26
N SER A 302 34.33 -19.23 11.20
CA SER A 302 35.51 -18.62 10.57
C SER A 302 36.12 -17.54 11.46
N GLN A 303 35.31 -16.68 12.09
CA GLN A 303 35.81 -15.65 13.02
C GLN A 303 36.46 -16.23 14.29
N THR A 304 35.93 -17.33 14.83
CA THR A 304 36.54 -18.04 15.98
C THR A 304 37.85 -18.75 15.60
N ALA A 305 37.95 -19.30 14.39
CA ALA A 305 39.20 -19.86 13.88
C ALA A 305 40.30 -18.78 13.70
N THR A 306 39.94 -17.59 13.20
CA THR A 306 40.87 -16.46 13.07
C THR A 306 41.35 -15.97 14.45
N ARG A 307 40.45 -15.86 15.44
CA ARG A 307 40.82 -15.50 16.82
C ARG A 307 41.71 -16.55 17.50
N GLY A 308 41.52 -17.83 17.21
CA GLY A 308 42.39 -18.91 17.68
C GLY A 308 43.80 -18.83 17.10
N ALA A 309 43.92 -18.52 15.80
CA ALA A 309 45.21 -18.37 15.12
C ALA A 309 46.02 -17.13 15.61
N VAL A 310 45.34 -16.02 15.91
CA VAL A 310 45.97 -14.83 16.50
C VAL A 310 46.44 -15.09 17.94
N ARG A 311 45.70 -15.91 18.70
CA ARG A 311 46.11 -16.29 20.06
C ARG A 311 47.30 -17.27 20.07
N ALA A 312 47.39 -18.16 19.08
CA ALA A 312 48.51 -19.09 18.94
C ALA A 312 49.83 -18.38 18.53
N SER A 313 49.75 -17.34 17.69
CA SER A 313 50.92 -16.52 17.31
C SER A 313 51.48 -15.70 18.49
N HIS A 314 50.62 -15.06 19.29
CA HIS A 314 51.06 -14.36 20.51
C HIS A 314 51.65 -15.28 21.60
N VAL A 315 51.20 -16.54 21.68
CA VAL A 315 51.79 -17.53 22.60
C VAL A 315 53.18 -18.01 22.12
N SER A 316 53.41 -18.06 20.80
CA SER A 316 54.74 -18.35 20.25
C SER A 316 55.74 -17.21 20.42
N GLU A 317 55.30 -15.95 20.27
CA GLU A 317 56.15 -14.77 20.52
C GLU A 317 56.51 -14.62 22.00
N SER A 318 55.54 -14.77 22.91
CA SER A 318 55.80 -14.67 24.36
C SER A 318 56.69 -15.80 24.91
N ARG A 319 56.72 -16.98 24.26
CA ARG A 319 57.64 -18.07 24.63
C ARG A 319 59.07 -17.84 24.12
N ALA A 320 59.24 -17.12 23.00
CA ALA A 320 60.55 -16.68 22.50
C ALA A 320 61.13 -15.53 23.33
N GLU A 321 60.27 -14.66 23.88
CA GLU A 321 60.68 -13.52 24.72
C GLU A 321 61.04 -13.94 26.15
N ARG A 322 60.35 -14.94 26.72
CA ARG A 322 60.63 -15.48 28.07
C ARG A 322 61.94 -16.28 28.17
N ALA A 323 62.52 -16.70 27.06
CA ALA A 323 63.85 -17.33 27.03
C ALA A 323 65.01 -16.32 27.07
N LYS A 324 64.74 -15.01 26.94
CA LYS A 324 65.76 -13.94 26.97
C LYS A 324 65.77 -13.11 28.28
N ALA A 325 64.84 -13.35 29.21
CA ALA A 325 64.64 -12.51 30.40
C ALA A 325 64.78 -13.26 31.75
N SER A 326 65.74 -14.18 31.87
CA SER A 326 66.16 -14.74 33.17
C SER A 326 67.54 -14.22 33.54
N GLY A 327 67.59 -13.00 34.07
CA GLY A 327 68.77 -12.42 34.71
C GLY A 327 68.43 -11.06 35.34
N ALA A 328 68.63 -10.95 36.66
CA ALA A 328 68.49 -9.76 37.52
C ALA A 328 67.05 -9.25 37.74
N ASP A 329 66.58 -8.74 38.89
CA ASP A 329 67.10 -8.55 40.26
C ASP A 329 65.86 -8.18 41.14
N LYS A 330 65.96 -8.35 42.46
CA LYS A 330 64.91 -8.13 43.49
C LYS A 330 64.90 -6.68 44.00
N GLY A 331 63.72 -6.11 44.25
CA GLY A 331 63.59 -4.89 45.06
C GLY A 331 62.16 -4.50 45.48
N LYS A 332 61.92 -4.57 46.80
CA LYS A 332 60.84 -4.01 47.68
C LYS A 332 60.18 -2.68 47.22
N ALA A 333 59.01 -2.20 47.69
CA ALA A 333 57.92 -2.61 48.58
C ALA A 333 56.86 -1.45 48.67
N LYS A 334 55.60 -1.78 49.07
CA LYS A 334 54.57 -0.95 49.77
C LYS A 334 54.02 0.32 49.05
N ASN A 335 52.80 0.84 49.23
CA ASN A 335 51.79 0.74 50.28
C ASN A 335 50.40 1.28 49.81
N GLN A 336 49.30 0.62 50.22
CA GLN A 336 48.05 1.14 50.87
C GLN A 336 47.13 2.18 50.18
N ARG A 337 45.83 1.83 49.95
CA ARG A 337 44.58 2.16 50.74
C ARG A 337 44.09 3.61 50.53
N ALA A 338 42.80 3.99 50.48
CA ALA A 338 41.50 3.46 50.91
C ALA A 338 40.39 4.06 49.99
N GLY A 339 39.23 3.42 49.76
CA GLY A 339 37.98 3.56 50.54
C GLY A 339 37.00 4.51 49.84
N LYS A 340 35.66 4.49 49.94
CA LYS A 340 34.57 3.55 50.24
C LYS A 340 33.27 4.35 49.96
N ASN A 341 32.27 3.73 49.32
CA ASN A 341 30.81 4.02 49.27
C ASN A 341 30.23 5.38 49.73
N ASP A 342 29.22 5.91 49.01
CA ASP A 342 27.80 5.68 49.36
C ASP A 342 26.79 6.23 48.34
N ARG A 343 25.53 5.82 48.52
CA ARG A 343 24.38 5.84 47.60
C ARG A 343 23.46 7.08 47.72
N ARG A 344 22.59 7.20 46.70
CA ARG A 344 21.23 7.82 46.63
C ARG A 344 21.12 9.35 46.55
N ALA A 345 20.48 9.86 45.50
CA ALA A 345 19.07 10.31 45.53
C ALA A 345 18.70 11.04 44.23
N ASP A 346 17.43 10.92 43.85
CA ASP A 346 16.73 11.60 42.75
C ASP A 346 16.77 13.14 42.84
N ALA A 347 16.83 13.80 41.68
CA ALA A 347 16.04 15.00 41.37
C ALA A 347 16.27 15.45 39.91
N LYS A 348 15.16 15.65 39.17
CA LYS A 348 15.08 16.52 37.98
C LYS A 348 14.98 17.98 38.46
N PRO A 349 15.42 18.99 37.69
CA PRO A 349 14.42 19.76 36.95
C PRO A 349 14.89 20.26 35.56
N ALA A 350 13.92 20.87 34.87
CA ALA A 350 13.89 21.31 33.48
C ALA A 350 14.77 22.52 33.13
N SER A 351 15.01 22.77 31.84
CA SER A 351 14.52 23.99 31.14
C SER A 351 14.96 24.13 29.67
N LYS A 352 14.02 24.64 28.84
CA LYS A 352 14.14 25.54 27.64
C LYS A 352 14.85 24.98 26.38
N SER A 353 14.48 25.29 25.12
CA SER A 353 13.69 26.35 24.46
C SER A 353 13.25 25.80 23.08
N ALA A 354 11.97 25.78 22.68
CA ALA A 354 11.23 26.81 21.92
C ALA A 354 11.96 27.42 20.69
N ALA A 355 11.43 27.12 19.49
CA ALA A 355 11.40 28.00 18.31
C ALA A 355 10.23 27.59 17.39
N LYS A 356 9.34 28.54 17.09
CA LYS A 356 8.25 28.48 16.09
C LYS A 356 8.43 29.69 15.13
N PRO A 357 7.70 29.75 14.00
CA PRO A 357 8.20 30.21 12.70
C PRO A 357 7.80 31.65 12.35
N SER A 358 8.29 32.16 11.22
CA SER A 358 7.74 33.36 10.57
C SER A 358 8.04 33.40 9.06
N PRO A 359 7.26 34.19 8.30
CA PRO A 359 6.81 33.89 6.93
C PRO A 359 7.56 34.71 5.88
N ASN A 360 7.37 34.39 4.60
CA ASN A 360 7.72 35.30 3.51
C ASN A 360 6.62 35.34 2.43
N GLU A 361 5.93 36.48 2.37
CA GLU A 361 5.16 36.95 1.23
C GLU A 361 6.07 37.85 0.39
N SER A 362 6.02 37.73 -0.93
CA SER A 362 6.45 38.79 -1.83
C SER A 362 5.39 38.99 -2.92
N ALA A 363 4.67 40.10 -2.80
CA ALA A 363 3.79 40.65 -3.82
C ALA A 363 4.61 41.36 -4.91
N GLY A 364 4.28 41.09 -6.17
CA GLY A 364 4.71 41.88 -7.33
C GLY A 364 3.50 42.53 -7.99
N LYS A 365 3.39 43.86 -7.85
CA LYS A 365 2.40 44.72 -8.50
C LYS A 365 3.10 45.43 -9.66
N SER A 366 2.55 45.38 -10.88
CA SER A 366 2.82 46.39 -11.90
C SER A 366 1.55 46.71 -12.66
N ALA A 367 1.26 48.00 -12.79
CA ALA A 367 0.16 48.59 -13.52
C ALA A 367 0.72 49.65 -14.47
N GLY A 368 0.13 49.80 -15.65
CA GLY A 368 0.30 50.93 -16.57
C GLY A 368 0.01 50.51 -18.02
N LYS A 369 -1.20 50.68 -18.55
CA LYS A 369 -1.86 51.87 -19.15
C LYS A 369 -1.58 52.07 -20.66
N GLY A 370 -2.67 52.21 -21.42
CA GLY A 370 -2.77 52.72 -22.79
C GLY A 370 -3.32 51.68 -23.76
N GLY A 371 -4.40 51.86 -24.52
CA GLY A 371 -5.26 53.00 -24.80
C GLY A 371 -5.84 52.87 -26.23
N ALA A 372 -7.18 52.89 -26.32
CA ALA A 372 -8.01 53.45 -27.40
C ALA A 372 -8.43 52.65 -28.67
N LYS A 373 -9.72 52.90 -29.00
CA LYS A 373 -10.49 52.81 -30.28
C LYS A 373 -11.05 51.42 -30.67
N ALA A 374 -12.37 51.16 -30.67
CA ALA A 374 -13.57 51.80 -31.28
C ALA A 374 -13.93 51.24 -32.68
N LYS A 375 -15.26 51.13 -32.92
CA LYS A 375 -16.03 50.69 -34.11
C LYS A 375 -16.16 49.17 -34.28
N ALA A 376 -17.28 48.60 -34.74
CA ALA A 376 -18.67 49.03 -34.93
C ALA A 376 -19.47 47.75 -35.25
N GLU A 377 -20.73 47.67 -34.81
CA GLU A 377 -21.74 46.78 -35.41
C GLU A 377 -21.94 47.14 -36.91
N PRO A 378 -22.50 46.23 -37.72
CA PRO A 378 -23.94 46.37 -37.93
C PRO A 378 -24.73 45.05 -37.92
N LYS A 379 -26.00 45.23 -37.61
CA LYS A 379 -27.14 44.32 -37.71
C LYS A 379 -27.39 43.79 -39.15
N ALA A 380 -27.89 42.56 -39.23
CA ALA A 380 -28.92 42.08 -40.16
C ALA A 380 -29.54 40.83 -39.51
N SER A 381 -30.80 40.75 -39.05
CA SER A 381 -32.11 40.89 -39.71
C SER A 381 -32.31 39.96 -40.91
N GLY A 382 -33.24 39.00 -40.78
CA GLY A 382 -33.84 38.22 -41.87
C GLY A 382 -34.12 36.76 -41.48
N LYS A 383 -35.26 36.47 -40.83
CA LYS A 383 -36.51 35.97 -41.44
C LYS A 383 -36.50 34.49 -41.90
N ASN A 384 -37.25 33.70 -41.11
CA ASN A 384 -38.44 32.92 -41.48
C ASN A 384 -38.36 31.60 -42.29
N LYS A 385 -39.19 30.65 -41.81
CA LYS A 385 -39.77 29.44 -42.46
C LYS A 385 -38.80 28.24 -42.59
N ARG A 386 -39.15 27.01 -42.22
CA ARG A 386 -40.43 26.32 -42.02
C ARG A 386 -40.38 25.40 -40.81
#